data_AF-A0A849BHQ2-F1
#
_entry.id   AF-A0A849BHQ2-F1
#
_cell.length_a   1.000
_cell.length_b   1.000
_cell.length_c   1.000
_cell.angle_alpha   90.00
_cell.angle_beta   90.00
_cell.angle_gamma   90.00
#
_symmetry.space_group_name_H-M   'P 1'
#
loop_
_entity.id
_entity.type
_entity.pdbx_description
1 polymer ?
#
loop_
_entity_poly.entity_id
_entity_poly.type
_entity_poly.pdbx_seq_one_letter_code
_entity_poly.pdbx_strand_id
1 'polypeptide(L)'
;PLVPPTTDHLVPRVRGGPSWLENEVAACRRCNAQRGHAGAADWVRECRGRGWDPDVEHLLAVLAALQGAVARRGGQRRAREAADRQVRRLERLR
;
A
#
# COMPACT_ATOMS: atom_id res chain seq x y z
N PRO A 1 17.24 -10.49 -18.19
CA PRO A 1 17.03 -9.03 -18.04
C PRO A 1 16.29 -8.75 -16.74
N LEU A 2 16.75 -7.79 -15.93
CA LEU A 2 16.07 -7.44 -14.66
C LEU A 2 14.79 -6.64 -14.95
N VAL A 3 13.79 -6.78 -14.08
CA VAL A 3 12.52 -6.03 -14.19
C VAL A 3 12.72 -4.63 -13.59
N PRO A 4 12.59 -3.54 -14.38
CA PRO A 4 12.76 -2.19 -13.84
C PRO A 4 11.70 -1.86 -12.78
N PRO A 5 12.09 -1.36 -11.60
CA PRO A 5 11.13 -1.00 -10.57
C PRO A 5 10.41 0.31 -10.93
N THR A 6 9.21 0.46 -10.37
CA THR A 6 8.41 1.68 -10.33
C THR A 6 8.00 1.93 -8.88
N THR A 7 7.59 3.15 -8.57
CA THR A 7 7.07 3.51 -7.25
C THR A 7 5.55 3.36 -7.22
N ASP A 8 5.04 2.57 -6.28
CA ASP A 8 3.61 2.45 -6.00
C ASP A 8 3.27 3.07 -4.62
N HIS A 9 2.12 3.73 -4.52
CA HIS A 9 1.62 4.30 -3.28
C HIS A 9 0.59 3.34 -2.64
N LEU A 10 0.83 2.88 -1.41
CA LEU A 10 -0.10 1.97 -0.71
C LEU A 10 -1.44 2.65 -0.40
N VAL A 11 -1.43 3.91 0.00
CA VAL A 11 -2.58 4.81 -0.05
C VAL A 11 -2.51 5.61 -1.34
N PRO A 12 -3.41 5.40 -2.32
CA PRO A 12 -3.38 6.12 -3.59
C PRO A 12 -3.48 7.64 -3.42
N ARG A 13 -2.74 8.40 -4.23
CA ARG A 13 -2.78 9.87 -4.23
C ARG A 13 -4.18 10.43 -4.44
N VAL A 14 -4.96 9.83 -5.33
CA VAL A 14 -6.37 10.20 -5.57
C VAL A 14 -7.27 10.02 -4.34
N ARG A 15 -6.83 9.24 -3.34
CA ARG A 15 -7.50 9.04 -2.05
C ARG A 15 -6.86 9.82 -0.91
N GLY A 16 -5.98 10.78 -1.23
CA GLY A 16 -5.29 11.64 -0.26
C GLY A 16 -4.03 11.03 0.36
N GLY A 17 -3.44 9.98 -0.23
CA GLY A 17 -2.15 9.46 0.21
C GLY A 17 -1.00 10.40 -0.18
N PRO A 18 -0.06 10.71 0.73
CA PRO A 18 1.07 11.59 0.43
C PRO A 18 2.15 10.87 -0.40
N SER A 19 2.91 11.61 -1.20
CA SER A 19 4.15 11.12 -1.83
C SER A 19 5.31 11.22 -0.83
N TRP A 20 5.23 10.37 0.18
CA TRP A 20 6.23 10.21 1.23
C TRP A 20 6.81 8.80 1.12
N LEU A 21 8.08 8.64 1.44
CA LEU A 21 8.75 7.33 1.42
C LEU A 21 7.98 6.28 2.23
N GLU A 22 7.36 6.66 3.34
CA GLU A 22 6.58 5.76 4.18
C GLU A 22 5.27 5.26 3.54
N ASN A 23 4.81 5.89 2.45
CA ASN A 23 3.64 5.45 1.68
C ASN A 23 4.03 4.71 0.38
N GLU A 24 5.32 4.61 0.07
CA GLU A 24 5.84 4.17 -1.22
C GLU A 24 6.49 2.78 -1.13
N VAL A 25 6.22 1.93 -2.11
CA VAL A 25 6.84 0.60 -2.27
C VAL A 25 7.34 0.41 -3.70
N ALA A 26 8.35 -0.44 -3.87
CA ALA A 26 8.81 -0.85 -5.19
C ALA A 26 7.81 -1.85 -5.81
N ALA A 27 7.39 -1.59 -7.04
CA ALA A 27 6.54 -2.50 -7.81
C ALA A 27 7.01 -2.57 -9.27
N CYS A 28 6.86 -3.71 -9.93
CA CYS A 28 7.08 -3.77 -11.37
C CYS A 28 5.98 -2.99 -12.11
N ARG A 29 6.28 -2.54 -13.34
CA ARG A 29 5.32 -1.77 -14.16
C ARG A 29 3.98 -2.49 -14.34
N ARG A 30 3.99 -3.82 -14.53
CA ARG A 30 2.77 -4.63 -14.71
C ARG A 30 1.90 -4.61 -13.45
N CYS A 31 2.47 -4.91 -12.28
CA CYS A 31 1.71 -4.95 -11.02
C CYS A 31 1.20 -3.56 -10.63
N ASN A 32 2.04 -2.52 -10.77
CA ASN A 32 1.64 -1.15 -10.48
C ASN A 32 0.48 -0.69 -11.37
N ALA A 33 0.55 -0.97 -12.68
CA ALA A 33 -0.52 -0.66 -13.62
C ALA A 33 -1.82 -1.45 -13.35
N GLN A 34 -1.73 -2.75 -13.07
CA GLN A 34 -2.91 -3.59 -12.83
C GLN A 34 -3.61 -3.25 -11.52
N ARG A 35 -2.84 -2.96 -10.45
CA ARG A 35 -3.42 -2.50 -9.19
C ARG A 35 -4.17 -1.17 -9.36
N GLY A 36 -3.61 -0.24 -10.13
CA GLY A 36 -4.22 1.06 -10.40
C GLY A 36 -4.48 1.85 -9.11
N HIS A 37 -5.75 1.99 -8.73
CA HIS A 37 -6.16 2.69 -7.50
C HIS A 37 -6.80 1.75 -6.48
N ALA A 38 -6.69 0.43 -6.65
CA ALA A 38 -7.18 -0.55 -5.70
C ALA A 38 -6.48 -0.39 -4.35
N GLY A 39 -7.21 -0.65 -3.26
CA GLY A 39 -6.60 -0.70 -1.93
C GLY A 39 -5.67 -1.90 -1.82
N ALA A 40 -4.62 -1.81 -0.98
CA ALA A 40 -3.66 -2.90 -0.77
C ALA A 40 -4.36 -4.24 -0.46
N ALA A 41 -5.37 -4.25 0.41
CA ALA A 41 -6.09 -5.48 0.75
C ALA A 41 -6.93 -6.05 -0.41
N ASP A 42 -7.44 -5.21 -1.30
CA ASP A 42 -8.18 -5.69 -2.49
C ASP A 42 -7.23 -6.33 -3.49
N TRP A 43 -6.08 -5.69 -3.70
CA TRP A 43 -5.05 -6.22 -4.56
C TRP A 43 -4.45 -7.52 -4.02
N VAL A 44 -4.26 -7.66 -2.71
CA VAL A 44 -3.84 -8.94 -2.09
C VAL A 44 -4.84 -10.06 -2.38
N ARG A 45 -6.15 -9.81 -2.25
CA ARG A 45 -7.18 -10.83 -2.59
C ARG A 45 -7.11 -11.21 -4.06
N GLU A 46 -6.93 -10.24 -4.94
CA GLU A 46 -6.80 -10.47 -6.38
C GLU A 46 -5.54 -11.28 -6.72
N CYS A 47 -4.39 -10.93 -6.13
CA CYS A 47 -3.15 -11.70 -6.25
C CYS A 47 -3.37 -13.16 -5.83
N ARG A 48 -3.98 -13.39 -4.67
CA ARG A 48 -4.27 -14.76 -4.20
C ARG A 48 -5.24 -15.51 -5.10
N GLY A 49 -6.28 -14.84 -5.60
CA GLY A 49 -7.20 -15.41 -6.59
C GLY A 49 -6.50 -15.81 -7.91
N ARG A 50 -5.37 -15.16 -8.22
CA ARG A 50 -4.48 -15.50 -9.35
C ARG A 50 -3.41 -16.53 -9.00
N GLY A 51 -3.39 -17.06 -7.78
CA GLY A 51 -2.40 -18.02 -7.28
C GLY A 51 -1.05 -17.38 -6.89
N TRP A 52 -1.00 -16.06 -6.69
CA TRP A 52 0.20 -15.37 -6.21
C TRP A 52 0.17 -15.20 -4.70
N ASP A 53 1.35 -15.21 -4.08
CA ASP A 53 1.51 -15.04 -2.64
C ASP A 53 2.19 -13.69 -2.30
N PRO A 54 1.41 -12.61 -2.11
CA PRO A 54 1.95 -11.32 -1.75
C PRO A 54 2.38 -11.27 -0.29
N ASP A 55 3.50 -10.59 0.00
CA ASP A 55 4.01 -10.39 1.35
C ASP A 55 3.14 -9.40 2.15
N VAL A 56 2.15 -9.93 2.88
CA VAL A 56 1.22 -9.14 3.70
C VAL A 56 1.91 -8.48 4.88
N GLU A 57 2.90 -9.13 5.49
CA GLU A 57 3.65 -8.59 6.62
C GLU A 57 4.42 -7.32 6.23
N HIS A 58 5.07 -7.34 5.07
CA HIS A 58 5.75 -6.16 4.55
C HIS A 58 4.78 -5.00 4.32
N LEU A 59 3.60 -5.26 3.74
CA LEU A 59 2.57 -4.23 3.53
C LEU A 59 2.07 -3.63 4.85
N LEU A 60 1.88 -4.45 5.88
CA LEU A 60 1.51 -4.00 7.22
C LEU A 60 2.60 -3.11 7.84
N ALA A 61 3.87 -3.51 7.71
CA ALA A 61 5.01 -2.73 8.22
C ALA A 61 5.10 -1.34 7.57
N VAL A 62 4.92 -1.25 6.24
CA VAL A 62 4.93 0.05 5.52
C VAL A 62 3.76 0.92 5.97
N LEU A 63 2.55 0.37 6.11
CA LEU A 63 1.40 1.14 6.60
C LEU A 63 1.58 1.62 8.04
N ALA A 64 2.21 0.82 8.91
CA ALA A 64 2.56 1.23 10.27
C ALA A 64 3.57 2.39 10.27
N ALA A 65 4.58 2.34 9.38
CA ALA A 65 5.52 3.44 9.19
C ALA A 65 4.81 4.73 8.73
N LEU A 66 3.87 4.63 7.79
CA LEU A 66 3.04 5.75 7.34
C LEU A 66 2.23 6.35 8.48
N GLN A 67 1.54 5.52 9.28
CA GLN A 67 0.76 5.98 10.43
C GLN A 67 1.65 6.76 11.42
N GLY A 68 2.85 6.23 11.72
CA GLY A 68 3.84 6.90 12.56
C GLY A 68 4.30 8.23 11.98
N ALA A 69 4.56 8.30 10.67
CA ALA A 69 4.95 9.55 10.00
C ALA A 69 3.83 10.60 10.06
N VAL A 70 2.58 10.20 9.84
CA VAL A 70 1.42 11.11 9.96
C VAL A 70 1.26 11.61 11.40
N ALA A 71 1.45 10.74 12.40
CA ALA A 71 1.36 11.15 13.80
C ALA A 71 2.44 12.19 14.17
N ARG A 72 3.65 12.06 13.64
CA ARG A 72 4.75 13.01 13.90
C ARG A 72 4.62 14.32 13.13
N ARG A 73 4.26 14.26 11.84
CA ARG A 73 4.25 15.44 10.94
C ARG A 73 2.93 16.20 10.95
N GLY A 74 1.81 15.54 11.28
CA GLY A 74 0.47 16.12 11.16
C GLY A 74 -0.01 16.32 9.72
N GLY A 75 -1.15 17.00 9.55
CA GLY A 75 -1.67 17.45 8.24
C GLY A 75 -2.29 16.38 7.33
N GLN A 76 -2.07 15.09 7.59
CA GLN A 76 -2.48 13.98 6.70
C GLN A 76 -3.60 13.10 7.26
N ARG A 77 -4.64 13.72 7.84
CA ARG A 77 -5.76 12.99 8.49
C ARG A 77 -6.39 11.93 7.59
N ARG A 78 -6.70 12.28 6.33
CA ARG A 78 -7.32 11.35 5.36
C ARG A 78 -6.41 10.15 5.05
N ALA A 79 -5.10 10.38 4.93
CA ALA A 79 -4.13 9.31 4.70
C ALA A 79 -4.07 8.35 5.89
N ARG A 80 -4.06 8.88 7.13
CA ARG A 80 -4.13 8.05 8.35
C ARG A 80 -5.39 7.20 8.38
N GLU A 81 -6.56 7.78 8.17
CA GLU A 81 -7.82 7.02 8.16
C GLU A 81 -7.84 5.94 7.06
N ALA A 82 -7.25 6.23 5.89
CA ALA A 82 -7.12 5.26 4.81
C ALA A 82 -6.14 4.13 5.16
N ALA A 83 -4.98 4.45 5.77
CA ALA A 83 -4.00 3.48 6.24
C ALA A 83 -4.60 2.58 7.33
N ASP A 84 -5.27 3.16 8.34
CA ASP A 84 -5.96 2.43 9.40
C ASP A 84 -6.97 1.41 8.84
N ARG A 85 -7.72 1.83 7.80
CA ARG A 85 -8.65 0.93 7.10
C ARG A 85 -7.92 -0.20 6.38
N GLN A 86 -6.79 0.07 5.71
CA GLN A 86 -6.04 -0.99 5.03
C GLN A 86 -5.39 -1.96 6.01
N VAL A 87 -4.80 -1.48 7.11
CA VAL A 87 -4.21 -2.32 8.18
C VAL A 87 -5.26 -3.31 8.68
N ARG A 88 -6.43 -2.83 9.13
CA ARG A 88 -7.50 -3.72 9.62
C ARG A 88 -7.93 -4.78 8.60
N ARG A 89 -7.88 -4.46 7.30
CA ARG A 89 -8.28 -5.39 6.23
C ARG A 89 -7.18 -6.38 5.89
N LEU A 90 -5.92 -5.97 5.95
CA LEU A 90 -4.75 -6.82 5.72
C LEU A 90 -4.52 -7.78 6.88
N GLU A 91 -4.75 -7.38 8.12
CA GLU A 91 -4.69 -8.27 9.30
C GLU A 91 -5.64 -9.48 9.17
N ARG A 92 -6.80 -9.31 8.51
CA ARG A 92 -7.73 -10.42 8.21
C ARG A 92 -7.29 -11.30 7.04
N LEU A 93 -6.25 -10.89 6.33
CA LEU A 93 -5.66 -11.59 5.20
C LEU A 93 -4.27 -12.10 5.54
N ARG A 94 -3.70 -11.79 6.70
CA ARG A 94 -2.47 -12.44 7.17
C ARG A 94 -2.71 -13.96 7.24
#